data_AF-A0A2K9NQF5-F1
#
_entry.id   AF-A0A2K9NQF5-F1
#
_cell.length_a   1.000
_cell.length_b   1.000
_cell.length_c   1.000
_cell.angle_alpha   90.00
_cell.angle_beta   90.00
_cell.angle_gamma   90.00
#
_symmetry.space_group_name_H-M   'P 1'
#
loop_
_entity.id
_entity.type
_entity.pdbx_description
1 polymer ?
#
loop_
_entity_poly.entity_id
_entity_poly.type
_entity_poly.pdbx_seq_one_letter_code
_entity_poly.pdbx_strand_id
1 'polypeptide(L)'
;MSETIHNNKKVEIIGDYGASLSIIEVGLGSLLHAFHVPFSGVFLSLNQGFILCRATILSQEFPDNNWVAYNISNVSAVLKSLSPAGKKLGPMLSLSMQGLLFNIGVASLGVNPVGLCFGMALLSLWSFIQPLVTYYLFFGDKLFSAAEYLFEKTLPYHNLKPENLLYIFLALVVTKMLMACALAVLAWRIRGKTIYGKNYDEELIRMAREKGVGVGDHRVVPKNAAWLAFKDLFRPLFLVSLAMTAAFLYFSQSDYAQIGWYLLRPIAIGFIFFYVSRTLTIDRWLMRLENGRFHSFSLGCQTALAKIRNFV
;
A
#
# COMPACT_ATOMS: atom_id res chain seq x y z
N MET A 1 -21.28 29.97 5.06
CA MET A 1 -22.21 28.93 4.52
C MET A 1 -21.60 28.16 3.35
N SER A 2 -21.00 28.83 2.34
CA SER A 2 -20.34 28.14 1.21
C SER A 2 -19.18 27.23 1.65
N GLU A 3 -18.28 27.72 2.50
CA GLU A 3 -17.07 26.98 2.93
C GLU A 3 -17.38 25.70 3.71
N THR A 4 -18.38 25.72 4.60
CA THR A 4 -18.86 24.55 5.35
C THR A 4 -19.43 23.47 4.45
N ILE A 5 -20.16 23.86 3.39
CA ILE A 5 -20.72 22.91 2.42
C ILE A 5 -19.60 22.25 1.60
N HIS A 6 -18.60 23.03 1.17
CA HIS A 6 -17.44 22.51 0.43
C HIS A 6 -16.62 21.53 1.30
N ASN A 7 -16.43 21.83 2.59
CA ASN A 7 -15.72 20.94 3.49
C ASN A 7 -16.47 19.62 3.73
N ASN A 8 -17.80 19.67 3.89
CA ASN A 8 -18.62 18.46 4.07
C ASN A 8 -18.57 17.54 2.83
N LYS A 9 -18.72 18.10 1.62
CA LYS A 9 -18.61 17.32 0.38
C LYS A 9 -17.22 16.71 0.17
N LYS A 10 -16.17 17.44 0.54
CA LYS A 10 -14.79 16.94 0.50
C LYS A 10 -14.60 15.75 1.46
N VAL A 11 -15.11 15.85 2.69
CA VAL A 11 -15.08 14.76 3.67
C VAL A 11 -15.85 13.54 3.15
N GLU A 12 -17.01 13.75 2.54
CA GLU A 12 -17.81 12.70 1.92
C GLU A 12 -17.03 11.97 0.82
N ILE A 13 -16.39 12.69 -0.10
CA ILE A 13 -15.52 12.10 -1.13
C ILE A 13 -14.38 11.29 -0.51
N ILE A 14 -13.71 11.83 0.52
CA ILE A 14 -12.62 11.13 1.20
C ILE A 14 -13.10 9.83 1.84
N GLY A 15 -14.23 9.88 2.54
CA GLY A 15 -14.82 8.71 3.21
C GLY A 15 -15.30 7.66 2.20
N ASP A 16 -15.97 8.09 1.14
CA ASP A 16 -16.52 7.24 0.10
C ASP A 16 -15.45 6.49 -0.67
N TYR A 17 -14.49 7.23 -1.21
CA TYR A 17 -13.38 6.64 -1.96
C TYR A 17 -12.45 5.84 -1.04
N GLY A 18 -12.28 6.25 0.21
CA GLY A 18 -11.50 5.51 1.22
C GLY A 18 -12.13 4.15 1.55
N ALA A 19 -13.45 4.12 1.75
CA ALA A 19 -14.21 2.89 1.97
C ALA A 19 -14.15 1.97 0.75
N SER A 20 -14.49 2.50 -0.44
CA SER A 20 -14.43 1.74 -1.70
C SER A 20 -13.04 1.14 -1.93
N LEU A 21 -11.99 1.96 -1.79
CA LEU A 21 -10.62 1.51 -1.95
C LEU A 21 -10.30 0.38 -0.96
N SER A 22 -10.65 0.51 0.32
CA SER A 22 -10.41 -0.54 1.31
C SER A 22 -11.15 -1.84 0.99
N ILE A 23 -12.42 -1.76 0.61
CA ILE A 23 -13.23 -2.94 0.27
C ILE A 23 -12.64 -3.66 -0.94
N ILE A 24 -12.29 -2.92 -1.99
CA ILE A 24 -11.69 -3.47 -3.20
C ILE A 24 -10.32 -4.07 -2.89
N GLU A 25 -9.52 -3.40 -2.08
CA GLU A 25 -8.17 -3.82 -1.72
C GLU A 25 -8.14 -5.05 -0.79
N VAL A 26 -9.18 -5.26 0.03
CA VAL A 26 -9.36 -6.49 0.82
C VAL A 26 -10.01 -7.59 -0.02
N GLY A 27 -11.03 -7.26 -0.82
CA GLY A 27 -11.81 -8.19 -1.64
C GLY A 27 -11.07 -8.70 -2.88
N LEU A 28 -10.59 -7.80 -3.75
CA LEU A 28 -9.72 -8.21 -4.87
C LEU A 28 -8.41 -8.81 -4.35
N GLY A 29 -7.86 -8.29 -3.25
CA GLY A 29 -6.65 -8.85 -2.65
C GLY A 29 -6.82 -10.31 -2.24
N SER A 30 -7.94 -10.66 -1.60
CA SER A 30 -8.23 -12.05 -1.22
C SER A 30 -8.52 -12.94 -2.43
N LEU A 31 -9.22 -12.41 -3.45
CA LEU A 31 -9.51 -13.16 -4.68
C LEU A 31 -8.25 -13.46 -5.49
N LEU A 32 -7.42 -12.46 -5.73
CA LEU A 32 -6.18 -12.64 -6.47
C LEU A 32 -5.24 -13.61 -5.75
N HIS A 33 -5.24 -13.57 -4.41
CA HIS A 33 -4.50 -14.54 -3.61
C HIS A 33 -5.07 -15.96 -3.72
N ALA A 34 -6.40 -16.12 -3.69
CA ALA A 34 -7.06 -17.41 -3.86
C ALA A 34 -6.76 -18.03 -5.24
N PHE A 35 -6.76 -17.22 -6.30
CA PHE A 35 -6.44 -17.65 -7.65
C PHE A 35 -4.93 -17.72 -7.95
N HIS A 36 -4.06 -17.46 -6.96
CA HIS A 36 -2.60 -17.45 -7.12
C HIS A 36 -2.13 -16.59 -8.31
N VAL A 37 -2.80 -15.46 -8.56
CA VAL A 37 -2.51 -14.61 -9.71
C VAL A 37 -1.15 -13.95 -9.52
N PRO A 38 -0.17 -14.20 -10.42
CA PRO A 38 1.12 -13.53 -10.33
C PRO A 38 0.94 -12.02 -10.51
N PHE A 39 1.79 -11.23 -9.86
CA PHE A 39 1.76 -9.76 -9.93
C PHE A 39 0.48 -9.09 -9.39
N SER A 40 -0.24 -9.76 -8.49
CA SER A 40 -1.41 -9.20 -7.80
C SER A 40 -1.19 -7.78 -7.26
N GLY A 41 -0.01 -7.51 -6.68
CA GLY A 41 0.35 -6.18 -6.16
C GLY A 41 0.46 -5.08 -7.23
N VAL A 42 0.85 -5.43 -8.45
CA VAL A 42 0.86 -4.49 -9.58
C VAL A 42 -0.57 -4.08 -9.92
N PHE A 43 -1.48 -5.05 -10.04
CA PHE A 43 -2.89 -4.80 -10.34
C PHE A 43 -3.57 -3.94 -9.27
N LEU A 44 -3.35 -4.28 -7.99
CA LEU A 44 -3.89 -3.52 -6.85
C LEU A 44 -3.38 -2.06 -6.84
N SER A 45 -2.08 -1.84 -7.11
CA SER A 45 -1.52 -0.48 -7.20
C SER A 45 -2.11 0.35 -8.34
N LEU A 46 -2.34 -0.27 -9.51
CA LEU A 46 -2.96 0.41 -10.65
C LEU A 46 -4.42 0.77 -10.36
N ASN A 47 -5.15 -0.14 -9.71
CA ASN A 47 -6.52 0.09 -9.27
C ASN A 47 -6.61 1.22 -8.24
N GLN A 48 -5.72 1.24 -7.22
CA GLN A 48 -5.62 2.36 -6.28
C GLN A 48 -5.40 3.67 -7.04
N GLY A 49 -4.42 3.71 -7.94
CA GLY A 49 -4.12 4.91 -8.72
C GLY A 49 -5.30 5.42 -9.54
N PHE A 50 -6.07 4.53 -10.17
CA PHE A 50 -7.28 4.89 -10.92
C PHE A 50 -8.36 5.51 -10.01
N ILE A 51 -8.60 4.92 -8.84
CA ILE A 51 -9.53 5.44 -7.83
C ILE A 51 -9.10 6.84 -7.35
N LEU A 52 -7.81 7.03 -7.10
CA LEU A 52 -7.26 8.34 -6.71
C LEU A 52 -7.40 9.38 -7.83
N CYS A 53 -7.18 9.01 -9.09
CA CYS A 53 -7.42 9.90 -10.22
C CYS A 53 -8.85 10.40 -10.24
N ARG A 54 -9.83 9.50 -10.10
CA ARG A 54 -11.26 9.86 -10.09
C ARG A 54 -11.62 10.78 -8.92
N ALA A 55 -11.19 10.42 -7.71
CA ALA A 55 -11.45 11.24 -6.53
C ALA A 55 -10.84 12.65 -6.68
N THR A 56 -9.63 12.74 -7.21
CA THR A 56 -8.92 13.99 -7.39
C THR A 56 -9.61 14.89 -8.42
N ILE A 57 -10.05 14.31 -9.54
CA ILE A 57 -10.84 15.01 -10.56
C ILE A 57 -12.15 15.53 -9.97
N LEU A 58 -12.89 14.73 -9.19
CA LEU A 58 -14.12 15.18 -8.53
C LEU A 58 -13.86 16.27 -7.50
N SER A 59 -12.71 16.22 -6.82
CA SER A 59 -12.36 17.19 -5.79
C SER A 59 -11.82 18.51 -6.34
N GLN A 60 -11.63 18.65 -7.65
CA GLN A 60 -11.00 19.82 -8.26
C GLN A 60 -11.72 21.13 -7.98
N GLU A 61 -13.03 21.08 -7.70
CA GLU A 61 -13.88 22.23 -7.41
C GLU A 61 -13.63 22.81 -6.02
N PHE A 62 -12.93 22.08 -5.14
CA PHE A 62 -12.62 22.53 -3.78
C PHE A 62 -11.27 23.27 -3.75
N PRO A 63 -11.21 24.48 -3.12
CA PRO A 63 -9.99 25.29 -3.06
C PRO A 63 -8.81 24.60 -2.35
N ASP A 64 -9.07 23.68 -1.41
CA ASP A 64 -8.05 22.91 -0.68
C ASP A 64 -8.02 21.42 -1.08
N ASN A 65 -8.01 21.11 -2.38
CA ASN A 65 -8.04 19.73 -2.88
C ASN A 65 -6.69 18.98 -2.79
N ASN A 66 -5.61 19.68 -2.47
CA ASN A 66 -4.21 19.21 -2.52
C ASN A 66 -3.87 18.00 -1.65
N TRP A 67 -4.77 17.48 -0.83
CA TRP A 67 -4.52 16.35 0.08
C TRP A 67 -5.59 15.28 0.04
N VAL A 68 -6.55 15.38 -0.89
CA VAL A 68 -7.68 14.43 -0.97
C VAL A 68 -7.19 13.00 -1.25
N ALA A 69 -6.28 12.84 -2.22
CA ALA A 69 -5.74 11.52 -2.58
C ALA A 69 -4.94 10.86 -1.44
N TYR A 70 -4.15 11.67 -0.72
CA TYR A 70 -3.40 11.20 0.44
C TYR A 70 -4.34 10.76 1.58
N ASN A 71 -5.37 11.56 1.88
CA ASN A 71 -6.35 11.23 2.91
C ASN A 71 -7.14 9.96 2.57
N ILE A 72 -7.58 9.79 1.32
CA ILE A 72 -8.26 8.56 0.85
C ILE A 72 -7.39 7.33 1.07
N SER A 73 -6.12 7.41 0.70
CA SER A 73 -5.19 6.28 0.83
C SER A 73 -4.90 5.95 2.29
N ASN A 74 -4.80 6.96 3.16
CA ASN A 74 -4.66 6.74 4.60
C ASN A 74 -5.93 6.15 5.20
N VAL A 75 -7.12 6.65 4.85
CA VAL A 75 -8.41 6.10 5.33
C VAL A 75 -8.49 4.63 4.94
N SER A 76 -8.16 4.30 3.68
CA SER A 76 -8.10 2.92 3.21
C SER A 76 -7.07 2.08 3.96
N ALA A 77 -5.87 2.61 4.24
CA ALA A 77 -4.86 1.91 5.03
C ALA A 77 -5.34 1.62 6.46
N VAL A 78 -6.04 2.56 7.10
CA VAL A 78 -6.68 2.36 8.40
C VAL A 78 -7.71 1.24 8.32
N LEU A 79 -8.65 1.33 7.39
CA LEU A 79 -9.72 0.34 7.25
C LEU A 79 -9.17 -1.06 6.92
N LYS A 80 -8.12 -1.13 6.09
CA LYS A 80 -7.42 -2.39 5.82
C LYS A 80 -6.79 -2.95 7.10
N SER A 81 -6.25 -2.11 7.98
CA SER A 81 -5.69 -2.54 9.27
C SER A 81 -6.71 -3.16 10.23
N LEU A 82 -7.96 -2.69 10.16
CA LEU A 82 -9.07 -3.20 10.96
C LEU A 82 -9.64 -4.51 10.40
N SER A 83 -9.31 -4.87 9.15
CA SER A 83 -9.80 -6.11 8.54
C SER A 83 -9.09 -7.37 9.11
N PRO A 84 -9.75 -8.55 9.12
CA PRO A 84 -9.15 -9.80 9.60
C PRO A 84 -7.86 -10.21 8.87
N ALA A 85 -7.77 -9.87 7.57
CA ALA A 85 -6.59 -10.05 6.71
C ALA A 85 -5.53 -8.95 6.90
N GLY A 86 -5.86 -7.89 7.64
CA GLY A 86 -5.10 -6.66 7.84
C GLY A 86 -3.86 -6.75 8.71
N LYS A 87 -3.47 -7.92 9.22
CA LYS A 87 -2.36 -8.03 10.20
C LYS A 87 -0.96 -7.72 9.64
N LYS A 88 -0.83 -7.27 8.39
CA LYS A 88 0.44 -6.99 7.72
C LYS A 88 0.61 -5.48 7.54
N LEU A 89 1.64 -4.91 8.19
CA LEU A 89 2.03 -3.50 8.03
C LEU A 89 2.43 -3.12 6.61
N GLY A 90 3.11 -4.02 5.89
CA GLY A 90 3.69 -3.72 4.58
C GLY A 90 2.67 -3.16 3.58
N PRO A 91 1.51 -3.83 3.39
CA PRO A 91 0.42 -3.30 2.58
C PRO A 91 -0.14 -1.94 3.02
N MET A 92 -0.20 -1.64 4.32
CA MET A 92 -0.70 -0.35 4.82
C MET A 92 0.26 0.79 4.50
N LEU A 93 1.56 0.58 4.76
CA LEU A 93 2.61 1.52 4.41
C LEU A 93 2.68 1.74 2.89
N SER A 94 2.44 0.67 2.12
CA SER A 94 2.31 0.75 0.66
C SER A 94 1.17 1.67 0.25
N LEU A 95 -0.04 1.44 0.74
CA LEU A 95 -1.22 2.26 0.41
C LEU A 95 -0.97 3.73 0.72
N SER A 96 -0.50 4.03 1.94
CA SER A 96 -0.25 5.40 2.40
C SER A 96 0.81 6.10 1.54
N MET A 97 1.95 5.46 1.29
CA MET A 97 3.03 6.07 0.51
C MET A 97 2.67 6.22 -0.98
N GLN A 98 1.94 5.25 -1.54
CA GLN A 98 1.37 5.35 -2.88
C GLN A 98 0.46 6.57 -3.00
N GLY A 99 -0.43 6.77 -2.03
CA GLY A 99 -1.27 7.97 -1.93
C GLY A 99 -0.47 9.26 -1.83
N LEU A 100 0.60 9.27 -1.02
CA LEU A 100 1.46 10.44 -0.85
C LEU A 100 2.17 10.81 -2.16
N LEU A 101 2.77 9.83 -2.83
CA LEU A 101 3.51 10.04 -4.08
C LEU A 101 2.59 10.47 -5.23
N PHE A 102 1.40 9.88 -5.31
CA PHE A 102 0.37 10.35 -6.23
C PHE A 102 0.01 11.82 -5.96
N ASN A 103 -0.21 12.15 -4.69
CA ASN A 103 -0.58 13.49 -4.27
C ASN A 103 0.52 14.52 -4.55
N ILE A 104 1.81 14.16 -4.37
CA ILE A 104 2.95 15.01 -4.75
C ILE A 104 2.91 15.31 -6.24
N GLY A 105 2.63 14.31 -7.08
CA GLY A 105 2.56 14.50 -8.53
C GLY A 105 1.46 15.48 -8.94
N VAL A 106 0.27 15.35 -8.37
CA VAL A 106 -0.85 16.26 -8.64
C VAL A 106 -0.62 17.64 -8.01
N ALA A 107 -0.09 17.73 -6.79
CA ALA A 107 0.18 19.01 -6.15
C ALA A 107 1.24 19.83 -6.90
N SER A 108 2.18 19.16 -7.58
CA SER A 108 3.26 19.82 -8.33
C SER A 108 2.80 20.34 -9.69
N LEU A 109 1.93 19.61 -10.39
CA LEU A 109 1.57 19.91 -11.79
C LEU A 109 0.08 20.28 -11.97
N GLY A 110 -0.71 20.25 -10.91
CA GLY A 110 -2.14 20.54 -10.89
C GLY A 110 -3.04 19.36 -11.30
N VAL A 111 -4.36 19.56 -11.16
CA VAL A 111 -5.39 18.58 -11.56
C VAL A 111 -5.61 18.65 -13.07
N ASN A 112 -4.65 18.12 -13.83
CA ASN A 112 -4.69 18.01 -15.29
C ASN A 112 -4.10 16.64 -15.72
N PRO A 113 -4.21 16.23 -17.00
CA PRO A 113 -3.71 14.93 -17.44
C PRO A 113 -2.23 14.71 -17.12
N VAL A 114 -1.42 15.77 -17.19
CA VAL A 114 0.02 15.71 -16.95
C VAL A 114 0.29 15.44 -15.46
N GLY A 115 -0.35 16.18 -14.56
CA GLY A 115 -0.23 15.97 -13.12
C GLY A 115 -0.77 14.61 -12.66
N LEU A 116 -1.88 14.15 -13.24
CA LEU A 116 -2.39 12.80 -12.97
C LEU A 116 -1.43 11.71 -13.49
N CYS A 117 -0.87 11.86 -14.69
CA CYS A 117 0.13 10.91 -15.22
C CYS A 117 1.37 10.88 -14.34
N PHE A 118 1.86 12.06 -13.92
CA PHE A 118 3.04 12.15 -13.07
C PHE A 118 2.79 11.53 -11.69
N GLY A 119 1.64 11.80 -11.07
CA GLY A 119 1.23 11.15 -9.83
C GLY A 119 1.10 9.63 -9.97
N MET A 120 0.49 9.14 -11.05
CA MET A 120 0.39 7.71 -11.37
C MET A 120 1.75 7.06 -11.57
N ALA A 121 2.67 7.75 -12.23
CA ALA A 121 4.03 7.26 -12.46
C ALA A 121 4.80 7.10 -11.13
N LEU A 122 4.76 8.10 -10.26
CA LEU A 122 5.41 8.06 -8.94
C LEU A 122 4.81 6.97 -8.04
N LEU A 123 3.48 6.88 -7.98
CA LEU A 123 2.76 5.82 -7.27
C LEU A 123 3.17 4.43 -7.77
N SER A 124 3.21 4.27 -9.10
CA SER A 124 3.52 2.99 -9.75
C SER A 124 4.96 2.55 -9.48
N LEU A 125 5.90 3.50 -9.49
CA LEU A 125 7.31 3.27 -9.19
C LEU A 125 7.52 2.78 -7.76
N TRP A 126 6.75 3.30 -6.80
CA TRP A 126 6.85 2.91 -5.39
C TRP A 126 6.64 1.41 -5.16
N SER A 127 5.78 0.74 -5.93
CA SER A 127 5.56 -0.70 -5.73
C SER A 127 6.79 -1.55 -6.05
N PHE A 128 7.78 -1.02 -6.79
CA PHE A 128 9.09 -1.66 -6.98
C PHE A 128 10.10 -1.21 -5.93
N ILE A 129 10.09 0.09 -5.59
CA ILE A 129 11.02 0.66 -4.60
C ILE A 129 10.77 0.07 -3.21
N GLN A 130 9.51 -0.08 -2.79
CA GLN A 130 9.20 -0.53 -1.43
C GLN A 130 9.78 -1.91 -1.09
N PRO A 131 9.59 -2.96 -1.91
CA PRO A 131 10.23 -4.24 -1.66
C PRO A 131 11.76 -4.12 -1.61
N LEU A 132 12.38 -3.37 -2.54
CA LEU A 132 13.82 -3.17 -2.57
C LEU A 132 14.34 -2.50 -1.29
N VAL A 133 13.72 -1.40 -0.87
CA VAL A 133 14.07 -0.71 0.39
C VAL A 133 13.87 -1.63 1.59
N THR A 134 12.76 -2.39 1.61
CA THR A 134 12.49 -3.33 2.70
C THR A 134 13.57 -4.40 2.76
N TYR A 135 13.89 -5.05 1.65
CA TYR A 135 14.93 -6.08 1.60
C TYR A 135 16.31 -5.53 1.93
N TYR A 136 16.64 -4.33 1.45
CA TYR A 136 17.90 -3.68 1.77
C TYR A 136 18.01 -3.34 3.26
N LEU A 137 16.92 -2.94 3.92
CA LEU A 137 16.93 -2.74 5.36
C LEU A 137 17.26 -4.06 6.09
N PHE A 138 16.58 -5.15 5.74
CA PHE A 138 16.78 -6.46 6.39
C PHE A 138 18.16 -7.06 6.12
N PHE A 139 18.63 -7.04 4.86
CA PHE A 139 19.81 -7.79 4.42
C PHE A 139 21.05 -6.92 4.14
N GLY A 140 20.90 -5.60 4.03
CA GLY A 140 21.99 -4.68 3.66
C GLY A 140 22.59 -5.00 2.30
N ASP A 141 23.90 -4.77 2.16
CA ASP A 141 24.65 -5.00 0.92
C ASP A 141 24.68 -6.47 0.48
N LYS A 142 24.48 -7.40 1.43
CA LYS A 142 24.40 -8.83 1.15
C LYS A 142 23.24 -9.18 0.22
N LEU A 143 22.20 -8.34 0.15
CA LEU A 143 21.14 -8.50 -0.85
C LEU A 143 21.70 -8.45 -2.27
N PHE A 144 22.53 -7.45 -2.54
CA PHE A 144 23.12 -7.25 -3.87
C PHE A 144 24.18 -8.32 -4.16
N SER A 145 25.00 -8.68 -3.17
CA SER A 145 25.97 -9.78 -3.35
C SER A 145 25.28 -11.14 -3.59
N ALA A 146 24.15 -11.41 -2.91
CA ALA A 146 23.39 -12.63 -3.14
C ALA A 146 22.70 -12.62 -4.52
N ALA A 147 22.22 -11.46 -4.96
CA ALA A 147 21.68 -11.29 -6.30
C ALA A 147 22.77 -11.50 -7.37
N GLU A 148 23.94 -10.87 -7.22
CA GLU A 148 25.12 -11.07 -8.08
C GLU A 148 25.55 -12.54 -8.13
N TYR A 149 25.66 -13.21 -6.98
CA TYR A 149 25.99 -14.63 -6.91
C TYR A 149 24.96 -15.52 -7.63
N LEU A 150 23.66 -15.23 -7.43
CA LEU A 150 22.59 -15.92 -8.16
C LEU A 150 22.71 -15.68 -9.66
N PHE A 151 23.00 -14.45 -10.08
CA PHE A 151 23.18 -14.10 -11.49
C PHE A 151 24.37 -14.85 -12.09
N GLU A 152 25.55 -14.79 -11.48
CA GLU A 152 26.74 -15.50 -11.96
C GLU A 152 26.54 -17.01 -12.07
N LYS A 153 25.77 -17.61 -11.15
CA LYS A 153 25.46 -19.05 -11.16
C LYS A 153 24.37 -19.45 -12.16
N THR A 154 23.43 -18.56 -12.46
CA THR A 154 22.25 -18.86 -13.30
C THR A 154 22.42 -18.43 -14.77
N LEU A 155 23.18 -17.36 -15.02
CA LEU A 155 23.47 -16.82 -16.36
C LEU A 155 24.13 -17.84 -17.32
N PRO A 156 25.03 -18.74 -16.89
CA PRO A 156 25.64 -19.73 -17.78
C PRO A 156 24.64 -20.71 -18.39
N TYR A 157 23.53 -20.99 -17.70
CA TYR A 157 22.52 -21.94 -18.18
C TYR A 157 21.58 -21.35 -19.25
N HIS A 158 21.52 -20.02 -19.36
CA HIS A 158 20.60 -19.33 -20.27
C HIS A 158 21.30 -18.43 -21.31
N ASN A 159 22.64 -18.38 -21.33
CA ASN A 159 23.42 -17.58 -22.28
C ASN A 159 23.09 -16.06 -22.26
N LEU A 160 22.53 -15.59 -21.14
CA LEU A 160 22.16 -14.19 -20.94
C LEU A 160 23.35 -13.44 -20.33
N LYS A 161 23.51 -12.16 -20.68
CA LYS A 161 24.45 -11.26 -20.00
C LYS A 161 23.78 -10.62 -18.78
N PRO A 162 24.52 -10.27 -17.71
CA PRO A 162 23.98 -9.55 -16.55
C PRO A 162 23.22 -8.28 -16.93
N GLU A 163 23.72 -7.56 -17.94
CA GLU A 163 23.12 -6.35 -18.51
C GLU A 163 21.68 -6.59 -19.01
N ASN A 164 21.40 -7.75 -19.60
CA ASN A 164 20.07 -8.09 -20.15
C ASN A 164 19.01 -8.17 -19.05
N LEU A 165 19.37 -8.60 -17.84
CA LEU A 165 18.44 -8.68 -16.72
C LEU A 165 18.06 -7.30 -16.19
N LEU A 166 19.02 -6.37 -16.13
CA LEU A 166 18.72 -4.98 -15.80
C LEU A 166 17.76 -4.37 -16.82
N TYR A 167 17.97 -4.62 -18.12
CA TYR A 167 17.06 -4.18 -19.16
C TYR A 167 15.66 -4.79 -19.05
N ILE A 168 15.54 -6.09 -18.71
CA ILE A 168 14.25 -6.73 -18.46
C ILE A 168 13.53 -6.08 -17.26
N PHE A 169 14.25 -5.84 -16.16
CA PHE A 169 13.68 -5.18 -14.99
C PHE A 169 13.22 -3.75 -15.31
N LEU A 170 14.07 -2.97 -15.98
CA LEU A 170 13.72 -1.62 -16.43
C LEU A 170 12.53 -1.63 -17.40
N ALA A 171 12.47 -2.60 -18.32
CA ALA A 171 11.35 -2.75 -19.24
C ALA A 171 10.03 -3.03 -18.49
N LEU A 172 10.06 -3.86 -17.43
CA LEU A 172 8.89 -4.10 -16.57
C LEU A 172 8.45 -2.83 -15.84
N VAL A 173 9.40 -2.07 -15.28
CA VAL A 173 9.12 -0.80 -14.58
C VAL A 173 8.47 0.19 -15.56
N VAL A 174 9.09 0.40 -16.73
CA VAL A 174 8.60 1.31 -17.76
C VAL A 174 7.23 0.88 -18.26
N THR A 175 7.03 -0.40 -18.56
CA THR A 175 5.73 -0.94 -19.00
C THR A 175 4.64 -0.65 -17.98
N LYS A 176 4.91 -0.86 -16.69
CA LYS A 176 3.96 -0.55 -15.63
C LYS A 176 3.67 0.95 -15.51
N MET A 177 4.69 1.81 -15.66
CA MET A 177 4.49 3.26 -15.66
C MET A 177 3.64 3.71 -16.85
N LEU A 178 3.85 3.14 -18.05
CA LEU A 178 3.03 3.41 -19.23
C LEU A 178 1.58 3.00 -19.01
N MET A 179 1.33 1.81 -18.44
CA MET A 179 -0.03 1.39 -18.05
C MET A 179 -0.66 2.35 -17.03
N ALA A 180 0.12 2.81 -16.04
CA ALA A 180 -0.35 3.76 -15.04
C ALA A 180 -0.74 5.11 -15.67
N CYS A 181 0.08 5.64 -16.59
CA CYS A 181 -0.24 6.86 -17.34
C CYS A 181 -1.46 6.66 -18.26
N ALA A 182 -1.58 5.50 -18.93
CA ALA A 182 -2.75 5.19 -19.75
C ALA A 182 -4.04 5.21 -18.93
N LEU A 183 -4.03 4.66 -17.71
CA LEU A 183 -5.15 4.73 -16.78
C LEU A 183 -5.44 6.17 -16.29
N ALA A 184 -4.41 6.99 -16.10
CA ALA A 184 -4.58 8.41 -15.76
C ALA A 184 -5.30 9.16 -16.88
N VAL A 185 -4.86 8.96 -18.12
CA VAL A 185 -5.48 9.56 -19.31
C VAL A 185 -6.90 9.03 -19.51
N LEU A 186 -7.13 7.74 -19.27
CA LEU A 186 -8.46 7.14 -19.31
C LEU A 186 -9.39 7.78 -18.28
N ALA A 187 -8.95 7.90 -17.02
CA ALA A 187 -9.70 8.58 -15.97
C ALA A 187 -10.03 10.04 -16.34
N TRP A 188 -9.09 10.75 -16.98
CA TRP A 188 -9.32 12.10 -17.46
C TRP A 188 -10.30 12.19 -18.63
N ARG A 189 -10.19 11.31 -19.64
CA ARG A 189 -11.11 11.30 -20.81
C ARG A 189 -12.54 10.98 -20.43
N ILE A 190 -12.71 10.24 -19.34
CA ILE A 190 -14.01 9.84 -18.81
C ILE A 190 -14.61 10.94 -17.91
N ARG A 191 -13.86 12.01 -17.61
CA ARG A 191 -14.33 13.18 -16.84
C ARG A 191 -15.63 13.74 -17.44
N GLY A 192 -16.73 13.65 -16.71
CA GLY A 192 -18.02 14.22 -17.08
C GLY A 192 -18.96 13.26 -17.83
N LYS A 193 -18.49 12.11 -18.33
CA LYS A 193 -19.41 11.02 -18.65
C LYS A 193 -19.73 10.31 -17.36
N THR A 194 -21.02 10.25 -17.01
CA THR A 194 -21.56 9.23 -16.12
C THR A 194 -21.31 7.88 -16.79
N ILE A 195 -20.07 7.39 -16.75
CA ILE A 195 -19.75 6.06 -17.23
C ILE A 195 -20.40 5.12 -16.24
N TYR A 196 -21.46 4.49 -16.77
CA TYR A 196 -22.56 3.83 -16.08
C TYR A 196 -23.45 4.82 -15.33
N GLY A 197 -24.69 5.05 -15.79
CA GLY A 197 -25.76 5.69 -15.01
C GLY A 197 -26.19 4.90 -13.76
N LYS A 198 -25.23 4.21 -13.12
CA LYS A 198 -25.25 3.42 -11.89
C LYS A 198 -23.84 3.48 -11.30
N ASN A 199 -23.72 3.73 -10.00
CA ASN A 199 -22.44 3.93 -9.34
C ASN A 199 -21.56 2.68 -9.48
N TYR A 200 -20.42 2.80 -10.17
CA TYR A 200 -19.38 1.75 -10.25
C TYR A 200 -18.99 1.23 -8.84
N ASP A 201 -19.01 2.14 -7.87
CA ASP A 201 -18.81 1.87 -6.46
C ASP A 201 -19.91 0.91 -5.91
N GLU A 202 -21.17 1.05 -6.30
CA GLU A 202 -22.28 0.16 -5.88
C GLU A 202 -22.17 -1.26 -6.47
N GLU A 203 -21.66 -1.41 -7.70
CA GLU A 203 -21.52 -2.73 -8.33
C GLU A 203 -20.32 -3.51 -7.80
N LEU A 204 -19.24 -2.80 -7.47
CA LEU A 204 -18.11 -3.37 -6.71
C LEU A 204 -18.49 -3.71 -5.28
N ILE A 205 -19.32 -2.88 -4.63
CA ILE A 205 -19.91 -3.17 -3.33
C ILE A 205 -20.87 -4.38 -3.42
N ARG A 206 -21.63 -4.54 -4.52
CA ARG A 206 -22.48 -5.75 -4.76
C ARG A 206 -21.62 -7.02 -4.88
N MET A 207 -20.49 -6.96 -5.58
CA MET A 207 -19.57 -8.09 -5.67
C MET A 207 -18.90 -8.42 -4.32
N ALA A 208 -18.67 -7.43 -3.46
CA ALA A 208 -18.20 -7.64 -2.09
C ALA A 208 -19.30 -8.22 -1.17
N ARG A 209 -20.55 -7.76 -1.34
CA ARG A 209 -21.78 -8.26 -0.68
C ARG A 209 -21.99 -9.76 -0.92
N GLU A 210 -21.77 -10.23 -2.15
CA GLU A 210 -21.89 -11.65 -2.50
C GLU A 210 -20.83 -12.55 -1.84
N LYS A 211 -19.73 -11.97 -1.33
CA LYS A 211 -18.58 -12.72 -0.80
C LYS A 211 -18.35 -12.60 0.71
N GLY A 212 -19.29 -12.00 1.45
CA GLY A 212 -19.34 -12.08 2.92
C GLY A 212 -18.18 -11.38 3.65
N VAL A 213 -17.76 -10.19 3.19
CA VAL A 213 -16.72 -9.41 3.86
C VAL A 213 -17.29 -8.74 5.12
N GLY A 214 -17.24 -9.43 6.25
CA GLY A 214 -17.59 -8.87 7.56
C GLY A 214 -16.42 -8.08 8.17
N VAL A 215 -16.68 -6.85 8.62
CA VAL A 215 -15.74 -6.11 9.49
C VAL A 215 -15.92 -6.64 10.91
N GLY A 216 -14.91 -7.37 11.39
CA GLY A 216 -14.93 -7.93 12.73
C GLY A 216 -14.90 -6.82 13.78
N ASP A 217 -15.84 -6.88 14.74
CA ASP A 217 -15.83 -6.08 15.95
C ASP A 217 -14.68 -6.57 16.84
N HIS A 218 -13.49 -6.02 16.65
CA HIS A 218 -12.30 -6.36 17.42
C HIS A 218 -11.93 -5.21 18.35
N ARG A 219 -12.48 -5.28 19.57
CA ARG A 219 -11.95 -4.55 20.72
C ARG A 219 -10.51 -5.01 20.96
N VAL A 220 -9.55 -4.19 20.58
CA VAL A 220 -8.12 -4.45 20.81
C VAL A 220 -7.85 -4.29 22.31
N VAL A 221 -7.83 -5.39 23.04
CA VAL A 221 -7.42 -5.42 24.45
C VAL A 221 -5.94 -4.98 24.53
N PRO A 222 -5.59 -4.02 25.39
CA PRO A 222 -4.21 -3.54 25.52
C PRO A 222 -3.34 -4.61 26.17
N LYS A 223 -2.73 -5.47 25.36
CA LYS A 223 -1.58 -6.28 25.76
C LYS A 223 -0.30 -5.51 25.42
N ASN A 224 0.73 -5.64 26.25
CA ASN A 224 2.03 -4.99 26.05
C ASN A 224 2.55 -5.22 24.63
N ALA A 225 2.55 -4.15 23.80
CA ALA A 225 2.93 -4.20 22.39
C ALA A 225 4.34 -4.78 22.20
N ALA A 226 5.27 -4.48 23.12
CA ALA A 226 6.62 -5.03 23.14
C ALA A 226 6.66 -6.56 23.29
N TRP A 227 5.89 -7.11 24.23
CA TRP A 227 5.85 -8.56 24.46
C TRP A 227 5.27 -9.32 23.26
N LEU A 228 4.26 -8.71 22.66
CA LEU A 228 3.60 -9.25 21.50
C LEU A 228 4.48 -9.18 20.23
N ALA A 229 5.26 -8.10 20.07
CA ALA A 229 6.27 -7.97 19.01
C ALA A 229 7.40 -8.99 19.20
N PHE A 230 7.84 -9.21 20.45
CA PHE A 230 8.80 -10.25 20.78
C PHE A 230 8.28 -11.64 20.40
N LYS A 231 7.01 -11.96 20.72
CA LYS A 231 6.38 -13.23 20.31
C LYS A 231 6.33 -13.40 18.79
N ASP A 232 6.22 -12.30 18.03
CA ASP A 232 6.18 -12.36 16.57
C ASP A 232 7.53 -12.74 15.93
N LEU A 233 8.66 -12.49 16.61
CA LEU A 233 9.97 -13.01 16.18
C LEU A 233 10.04 -14.53 16.21
N PHE A 234 9.22 -15.19 17.03
CA PHE A 234 9.17 -16.65 17.11
C PHE A 234 8.14 -17.28 16.16
N ARG A 235 7.60 -16.52 15.21
CA ARG A 235 6.73 -17.09 14.18
C ARG A 235 7.53 -18.02 13.26
N PRO A 236 6.97 -19.18 12.88
CA PRO A 236 7.70 -20.19 12.11
C PRO A 236 8.24 -19.64 10.78
N LEU A 237 7.49 -18.77 10.08
CA LEU A 237 7.96 -18.15 8.84
C LEU A 237 9.18 -17.24 9.05
N PHE A 238 9.23 -16.46 10.14
CA PHE A 238 10.38 -15.60 10.44
C PHE A 238 11.60 -16.47 10.80
N LEU A 239 11.41 -17.48 11.65
CA LEU A 239 12.46 -18.41 12.03
C LEU A 239 13.03 -19.18 10.83
N VAL A 240 12.18 -19.63 9.90
CA VAL A 240 12.64 -20.27 8.65
C VAL A 240 13.45 -19.30 7.81
N SER A 241 13.02 -18.04 7.65
CA SER A 241 13.80 -17.04 6.90
C SER A 241 15.15 -16.74 7.55
N LEU A 242 15.19 -16.65 8.89
CA LEU A 242 16.40 -16.43 9.66
C LEU A 242 17.34 -17.64 9.54
N ALA A 243 16.80 -18.86 9.64
CA ALA A 243 17.55 -20.10 9.50
C ALA A 243 18.13 -20.25 8.09
N MET A 244 17.36 -19.93 7.04
CA MET A 244 17.86 -19.93 5.66
C MET A 244 18.97 -18.89 5.46
N THR A 245 18.83 -17.70 6.06
CA THR A 245 19.87 -16.66 6.03
C THR A 245 21.14 -17.14 6.76
N ALA A 246 20.98 -17.77 7.92
CA ALA A 246 22.09 -18.35 8.69
C ALA A 246 22.79 -19.46 7.90
N ALA A 247 22.03 -20.37 7.28
CA ALA A 247 22.56 -21.44 6.45
C ALA A 247 23.33 -20.87 5.25
N PHE A 248 22.77 -19.88 4.55
CA PHE A 248 23.46 -19.21 3.44
C PHE A 248 24.78 -18.57 3.88
N LEU A 249 24.79 -17.83 4.99
CA LEU A 249 26.00 -17.19 5.52
C LEU A 249 27.05 -18.20 5.99
N TYR A 250 26.60 -19.33 6.57
CA TYR A 250 27.45 -20.44 6.97
C TYR A 250 28.15 -21.08 5.74
N PHE A 251 27.40 -21.37 4.67
CA PHE A 251 27.97 -21.91 3.44
C PHE A 251 28.82 -20.90 2.66
N SER A 252 28.58 -19.59 2.84
CA SER A 252 29.32 -18.50 2.19
C SER A 252 30.67 -18.15 2.85
N GLN A 253 31.23 -19.02 3.71
CA GLN A 253 32.56 -18.86 4.35
C GLN A 253 32.75 -17.52 5.10
N SER A 254 31.72 -17.03 5.79
CA SER A 254 31.86 -15.84 6.64
C SER A 254 32.41 -16.22 8.01
N ASP A 255 33.27 -15.38 8.60
CA ASP A 255 33.73 -15.53 9.99
C ASP A 255 32.52 -15.62 10.94
N TYR A 256 32.58 -16.52 11.93
CA TYR A 256 31.49 -16.75 12.90
C TYR A 256 31.03 -15.46 13.59
N ALA A 257 31.96 -14.55 13.87
CA ALA A 257 31.64 -13.23 14.43
C ALA A 257 30.79 -12.37 13.48
N GLN A 258 31.07 -12.42 12.18
CA GLN A 258 30.30 -11.70 11.17
C GLN A 258 28.91 -12.31 10.97
N ILE A 259 28.79 -13.64 10.99
CA ILE A 259 27.49 -14.33 10.91
C ILE A 259 26.58 -13.87 12.05
N GLY A 260 27.11 -13.82 13.27
CA GLY A 260 26.37 -13.33 14.44
C GLY A 260 25.88 -11.90 14.24
N TRP A 261 26.73 -11.00 13.73
CA TRP A 261 26.33 -9.61 13.52
C TRP A 261 25.28 -9.46 12.41
N TYR A 262 25.43 -10.23 11.34
CA TYR A 262 24.47 -10.23 10.23
C TYR A 262 23.10 -10.80 10.62
N LEU A 263 23.03 -11.77 11.53
CA LEU A 263 21.74 -12.30 12.00
C LEU A 263 21.04 -11.37 13.00
N LEU A 264 21.80 -10.62 13.81
CA LEU A 264 21.21 -9.69 14.78
C LEU A 264 20.47 -8.54 14.08
N ARG A 265 20.89 -8.13 12.87
CA ARG A 265 20.27 -7.04 12.10
C ARG A 265 18.82 -7.35 11.68
N PRO A 266 18.50 -8.47 11.00
CA PRO A 266 17.12 -8.90 10.75
C PRO A 266 16.28 -9.06 12.03
N ILE A 267 16.88 -9.53 13.12
CA ILE A 267 16.19 -9.67 14.42
C ILE A 267 15.81 -8.30 14.98
N ALA A 268 16.76 -7.35 15.02
CA ALA A 268 16.54 -6.00 15.52
C ALA A 268 15.52 -5.24 14.67
N ILE A 269 15.66 -5.30 13.33
CA ILE A 269 14.74 -4.64 12.40
C ILE A 269 13.36 -5.30 12.46
N GLY A 270 13.30 -6.63 12.52
CA GLY A 270 12.05 -7.37 12.70
C GLY A 270 11.34 -6.97 14.00
N PHE A 271 12.09 -6.84 15.10
CA PHE A 271 11.55 -6.39 16.39
C PHE A 271 11.00 -4.97 16.30
N ILE A 272 11.77 -4.02 15.76
CA ILE A 272 11.33 -2.62 15.58
C ILE A 272 10.09 -2.58 14.70
N PHE A 273 10.06 -3.32 13.60
CA PHE A 273 8.93 -3.39 12.68
C PHE A 273 7.67 -3.94 13.36
N PHE A 274 7.77 -5.07 14.08
CA PHE A 274 6.64 -5.64 14.82
C PHE A 274 6.20 -4.77 15.99
N TYR A 275 7.15 -4.09 16.64
CA TYR A 275 6.85 -3.13 17.70
C TYR A 275 6.04 -1.96 17.13
N VAL A 276 6.57 -1.25 16.13
CA VAL A 276 5.88 -0.15 15.46
C VAL A 276 4.50 -0.58 14.92
N SER A 277 4.39 -1.80 14.37
CA SER A 277 3.12 -2.39 13.93
C SER A 277 2.05 -2.43 14.99
N ARG A 278 2.45 -2.69 16.24
CA ARG A 278 1.53 -2.90 17.36
C ARG A 278 1.35 -1.62 18.17
N THR A 279 2.33 -0.73 18.19
CA THR A 279 2.25 0.57 18.88
C THR A 279 1.42 1.58 18.08
N LEU A 280 1.42 1.50 16.74
CA LEU A 280 0.53 2.28 15.86
C LEU A 280 -0.91 1.72 15.88
N THR A 281 -1.54 1.65 17.06
CA THR A 281 -2.98 1.43 17.17
C THR A 281 -3.69 2.71 16.71
N ILE A 282 -4.20 2.65 15.49
CA ILE A 282 -4.75 3.79 14.75
C ILE A 282 -5.91 4.47 15.50
N ASP A 283 -6.66 3.71 16.31
CA ASP A 283 -7.77 4.22 17.12
C ASP A 283 -7.36 5.34 18.09
N ARG A 284 -6.17 5.25 18.71
CA ARG A 284 -5.68 6.27 19.65
C ARG A 284 -5.16 7.52 18.93
N TRP A 285 -4.68 7.36 17.70
CA TRP A 285 -4.25 8.48 16.87
C TRP A 285 -5.46 9.23 16.31
N LEU A 286 -6.50 8.52 15.85
CA LEU A 286 -7.74 9.11 15.34
C LEU A 286 -8.43 10.03 16.36
N MET A 287 -8.56 9.58 17.62
CA MET A 287 -9.17 10.40 18.68
C MET A 287 -8.35 11.64 19.06
N ARG A 288 -7.02 11.63 18.88
CA ARG A 288 -6.17 12.81 19.15
C ARG A 288 -6.14 13.81 17.98
N LEU A 289 -6.51 13.37 16.78
CA LEU A 289 -6.45 14.17 15.55
C LEU A 289 -7.73 14.98 15.29
N GLU A 290 -8.77 14.82 16.12
CA GLU A 290 -10.08 15.48 15.95
C GLU A 290 -9.98 17.02 16.03
N ASN A 291 -8.99 17.55 16.77
CA ASN A 291 -8.81 18.99 17.02
C ASN A 291 -7.64 19.65 16.26
N GLY A 292 -7.22 19.12 15.10
CA GLY A 292 -6.03 19.64 14.39
C GLY A 292 -6.11 19.62 12.86
N ARG A 293 -4.95 19.82 12.20
CA ARG A 293 -4.76 19.91 10.73
C ARG A 293 -5.21 18.66 9.94
N PHE A 294 -5.61 17.59 10.63
CA PHE A 294 -6.06 16.30 10.08
C PHE A 294 -7.57 16.05 10.28
N HIS A 295 -8.34 17.11 10.55
CA HIS A 295 -9.78 17.01 10.78
C HIS A 295 -10.53 16.32 9.63
N SER A 296 -10.25 16.67 8.36
CA SER A 296 -10.86 16.01 7.19
C SER A 296 -10.52 14.53 7.06
N PHE A 297 -9.35 14.10 7.57
CA PHE A 297 -8.96 12.69 7.60
C PHE A 297 -9.74 11.93 8.69
N SER A 298 -9.85 12.50 9.89
CA SER A 298 -10.61 11.88 10.99
C SER A 298 -12.09 11.73 10.64
N LEU A 299 -12.72 12.80 10.13
CA LEU A 299 -14.09 12.75 9.64
C LEU A 299 -14.23 11.78 8.46
N GLY A 300 -13.27 11.76 7.53
CA GLY A 300 -13.25 10.80 6.43
C GLY A 300 -13.23 9.34 6.92
N CYS A 301 -12.44 9.03 7.95
CA CYS A 301 -12.45 7.72 8.61
C CYS A 301 -13.82 7.41 9.24
N GLN A 302 -14.44 8.38 9.96
CA GLN A 302 -15.75 8.20 10.55
C GLN A 302 -16.84 7.97 9.49
N THR A 303 -16.85 8.78 8.42
CA THR A 303 -17.76 8.62 7.28
C THR A 303 -17.55 7.27 6.61
N ALA A 304 -16.31 6.86 6.37
CA ALA A 304 -16.01 5.56 5.78
C ALA A 304 -16.46 4.40 6.67
N LEU A 305 -16.21 4.47 7.98
CA LEU A 305 -16.68 3.48 8.96
C LEU A 305 -18.20 3.44 9.06
N ALA A 306 -18.88 4.60 9.05
CA ALA A 306 -20.34 4.67 9.05
C ALA A 306 -20.91 4.06 7.76
N LYS A 307 -20.29 4.33 6.61
CA LYS A 307 -20.64 3.72 5.33
C LYS A 307 -20.51 2.20 5.43
N ILE A 308 -19.36 1.71 5.87
CA ILE A 308 -19.07 0.27 6.08
C ILE A 308 -20.02 -0.36 7.08
N ARG A 309 -20.35 0.31 8.19
CA ARG A 309 -21.29 -0.19 9.20
C ARG A 309 -22.73 -0.23 8.69
N ASN A 310 -23.12 0.72 7.85
CA ASN A 310 -24.41 0.65 7.15
C ASN A 310 -24.41 -0.43 6.04
N PHE A 311 -23.24 -0.98 5.68
CA PHE A 311 -23.06 -2.09 4.74
C PHE A 311 -22.95 -3.48 5.40
N VAL A 312 -22.78 -3.57 6.74
CA VAL A 312 -22.69 -4.81 7.53
C VAL A 312 -23.99 -5.04 8.28
#